data_AF-A0A5R9KW32-F1
#
_entry.id   AF-A0A5R9KW32-F1
#
_cell.length_a   1.000
_cell.length_b   1.000
_cell.length_c   1.000
_cell.angle_alpha   90.00
_cell.angle_beta   90.00
_cell.angle_gamma   90.00
#
_symmetry.space_group_name_H-M   'P 1'
#
loop_
_entity.id
_entity.type
_entity.pdbx_description
1 polymer ?
#
loop_
_entity_poly.entity_id
_entity_poly.type
_entity_poly.pdbx_seq_one_letter_code
_entity_poly.pdbx_strand_id
1 'polypeptide(L)'
;MKEEKSNKTRHVIFRLTPKEYANLEAKRSRTTCRKLSEFLRLLILNRPVTVIERNGSQDQMISELSELREELNRLGNNFNQATKRLNAVNQISEFRNWIASYEAEKTFLFSILDKIKSQTDKLADRWLQ
;
A
#
# COMPACT_ATOMS: atom_id res chain seq x y z
N MET A 1 -17.55 -14.53 26.67
CA MET A 1 -17.36 -14.13 28.09
C MET A 1 -16.40 -12.95 28.11
N LYS A 2 -16.82 -11.78 28.61
CA LYS A 2 -15.91 -10.66 28.86
C LYS A 2 -15.04 -11.05 30.05
N GLU A 3 -13.74 -11.28 29.84
CA GLU A 3 -12.80 -11.48 30.95
C GLU A 3 -12.90 -10.25 31.88
N GLU A 4 -13.33 -10.46 33.12
CA GLU A 4 -13.27 -9.43 34.15
C GLU A 4 -11.82 -8.97 34.28
N LYS A 5 -11.58 -7.65 34.19
CA LYS A 5 -10.25 -7.06 34.30
C LYS A 5 -9.75 -7.19 35.74
N SER A 6 -9.27 -8.37 36.10
CA SER A 6 -8.55 -8.60 37.36
C SER A 6 -7.28 -7.75 37.36
N ASN A 7 -7.10 -6.97 38.43
CA ASN A 7 -5.85 -6.26 38.67
C ASN A 7 -4.67 -7.25 38.72
N LYS A 8 -3.53 -6.86 38.13
CA LYS A 8 -2.31 -7.67 38.15
C LYS A 8 -1.64 -7.51 39.51
N THR A 9 -1.74 -8.51 40.37
CA THR A 9 -1.33 -8.42 41.78
C THR A 9 0.03 -9.07 42.08
N ARG A 10 0.56 -9.92 41.18
CA ARG A 10 1.84 -10.63 41.39
C ARG A 10 2.93 -10.15 40.43
N HIS A 11 4.14 -9.98 40.96
CA HIS A 11 5.34 -9.62 40.21
C HIS A 11 6.21 -10.86 39.97
N VAL A 12 6.75 -10.98 38.76
CA VAL A 12 7.76 -11.98 38.39
C VAL A 12 9.03 -11.21 38.04
N ILE A 13 10.12 -11.46 38.75
CA ILE A 13 11.40 -10.77 38.60
C ILE A 13 12.44 -11.78 38.13
N PHE A 14 13.16 -11.46 37.06
CA PHE A 14 14.27 -12.25 36.55
C PHE A 14 15.44 -11.33 36.24
N ARG A 15 16.67 -11.84 36.41
CA ARG A 15 17.89 -11.09 36.08
C ARG A 15 18.35 -11.50 34.68
N LEU A 16 18.77 -10.52 33.91
CA LEU A 16 19.31 -10.71 32.57
C LEU A 16 20.73 -10.15 32.54
N THR A 17 21.59 -10.82 31.78
CA THR A 17 22.84 -10.22 31.33
C THR A 17 22.57 -9.10 30.32
N PRO A 18 23.50 -8.15 30.12
CA PRO A 18 23.33 -7.08 29.14
C PRO A 18 23.07 -7.60 27.71
N LYS A 19 23.69 -8.72 27.33
CA LYS A 19 23.50 -9.35 26.02
C LYS A 19 22.08 -9.89 25.84
N GLU A 20 21.54 -10.56 26.86
CA GLU A 20 20.18 -11.09 26.82
C GLU A 20 19.14 -9.98 26.78
N TYR A 21 19.37 -8.90 27.54
CA TYR A 21 18.51 -7.71 27.51
C TYR A 21 18.51 -7.04 26.13
N ALA A 22 19.68 -6.86 25.52
CA ALA A 22 19.79 -6.28 24.18
C ALA A 22 19.06 -7.13 23.12
N ASN A 23 19.16 -8.47 23.21
CA ASN A 23 18.45 -9.37 22.31
C ASN A 23 16.93 -9.27 22.47
N LEU A 24 16.44 -9.21 23.73
CA LEU A 24 15.02 -9.03 24.02
C LEU A 24 14.49 -7.69 23.48
N GLU A 25 15.25 -6.62 23.65
CA GLU A 25 14.87 -5.29 23.17
C GLU A 25 14.88 -5.23 21.62
N ALA A 26 15.85 -5.88 20.97
CA ALA A 26 15.91 -6.01 19.52
C ALA A 26 14.74 -6.85 18.96
N LYS A 27 14.28 -7.88 19.69
CA LYS A 27 13.07 -8.62 19.32
C LYS A 27 11.82 -7.76 19.51
N ARG A 28 11.73 -7.03 20.63
CA ARG A 28 10.60 -6.14 20.93
C ARG A 28 10.45 -5.03 19.88
N SER A 29 11.55 -4.43 19.43
CA SER A 29 11.52 -3.32 18.46
C SER A 29 10.90 -3.72 17.11
N ARG A 30 10.86 -5.01 16.80
CA ARG A 30 10.20 -5.57 15.62
C ARG A 30 8.71 -5.89 15.83
N THR A 31 8.12 -5.51 16.96
CA THR A 31 6.74 -5.84 17.31
C THR A 31 5.92 -4.59 17.58
N THR A 32 4.60 -4.72 17.61
CA THR A 32 3.68 -3.63 17.98
C THR A 32 3.71 -3.25 19.47
N CYS A 33 4.45 -4.00 20.30
CA CYS A 33 4.49 -3.81 21.74
C CYS A 33 5.27 -2.54 22.12
N ARG A 34 4.63 -1.61 22.85
CA ARG A 34 5.29 -0.36 23.28
C ARG A 34 6.18 -0.54 24.50
N LYS A 35 5.86 -1.52 25.36
CA LYS A 35 6.57 -1.78 26.62
C LYS A 35 7.20 -3.17 26.60
N LEU A 36 8.39 -3.30 27.17
CA LEU A 36 9.06 -4.60 27.33
C LEU A 36 8.21 -5.57 28.18
N SER A 37 7.53 -5.06 29.21
CA SER A 37 6.64 -5.86 30.07
C SER A 37 5.41 -6.41 29.33
N GLU A 38 4.93 -5.70 28.31
CA GLU A 38 3.83 -6.15 27.45
C GLU A 38 4.32 -7.27 26.52
N PHE A 39 5.45 -7.06 25.85
CA PHE A 39 6.08 -8.04 24.97
C PHE A 39 6.41 -9.35 25.71
N LEU A 40 7.06 -9.26 26.86
CA LEU A 40 7.38 -10.42 27.70
C LEU A 40 6.13 -11.17 28.15
N ARG A 41 5.07 -10.45 28.51
CA ARG A 41 3.81 -11.06 28.93
C ARG A 41 3.15 -11.82 27.78
N LEU A 42 3.13 -11.26 26.57
CA LEU A 42 2.57 -11.96 25.42
C LEU A 42 3.39 -13.22 25.11
N LEU A 43 4.71 -13.12 25.16
CA LEU A 43 5.64 -14.24 24.90
C LEU A 43 5.50 -15.37 25.94
N ILE A 44 5.40 -15.03 27.23
CA ILE A 44 5.25 -16.02 28.31
C ILE A 44 3.84 -16.65 28.32
N LEU A 45 2.80 -15.89 27.97
CA LEU A 45 1.42 -16.36 27.99
C LEU A 45 0.96 -16.96 26.65
N ASN A 46 1.89 -17.25 25.73
CA ASN A 46 1.61 -17.75 24.36
C ASN A 46 0.51 -16.98 23.64
N ARG A 47 0.43 -15.66 23.88
CA ARG A 47 -0.48 -14.79 23.15
C ARG A 47 0.19 -14.36 21.85
N PRO A 48 -0.56 -14.25 20.74
CA PRO A 48 0.03 -13.85 19.47
C PRO A 48 0.70 -12.49 19.60
N VAL A 49 1.99 -12.43 19.28
CA VAL A 49 2.73 -11.17 19.16
C VAL A 49 2.70 -10.79 17.69
N THR A 50 2.01 -9.70 17.36
CA THR A 50 2.05 -9.14 16.01
C THR A 50 3.43 -8.53 15.78
N VAL A 51 4.26 -9.24 15.01
CA VAL A 51 5.53 -8.72 14.50
C VAL A 51 5.16 -7.69 13.43
N ILE A 52 5.70 -6.48 13.56
CA ILE A 52 5.61 -5.49 12.49
C ILE A 52 6.65 -5.90 11.46
N GLU A 53 6.27 -6.79 10.56
CA GLU A 53 7.04 -7.01 9.33
C GLU A 53 6.68 -5.87 8.37
N ARG A 54 7.30 -4.70 8.59
CA ARG A 54 7.29 -3.64 7.58
C ARG A 54 8.23 -4.08 6.47
N ASN A 55 7.65 -4.69 5.44
CA ASN A 55 8.43 -5.15 4.30
C ASN A 55 8.79 -3.94 3.44
N GLY A 56 10.03 -3.47 3.54
CA GLY A 56 10.51 -2.32 2.78
C GLY A 56 10.36 -2.48 1.26
N SER A 57 10.36 -3.71 0.73
CA SER A 57 10.08 -3.95 -0.69
C SER A 57 8.63 -3.63 -1.07
N GLN A 58 7.68 -3.83 -0.15
CA GLN A 58 6.28 -3.50 -0.37
C GLN A 58 6.02 -2.00 -0.21
N ASP A 59 6.70 -1.32 0.73
CA ASP A 59 6.70 0.15 0.80
C ASP A 59 7.22 0.78 -0.51
N GLN A 60 8.35 0.28 -1.01
CA GLN A 60 8.95 0.74 -2.26
C GLN A 60 8.02 0.49 -3.46
N MET A 61 7.41 -0.69 -3.54
CA MET A 61 6.44 -1.02 -4.58
C MET A 61 5.23 -0.06 -4.57
N ILE A 62 4.74 0.36 -3.40
CA ILE A 62 3.63 1.32 -3.30
C ILE A 62 4.05 2.71 -3.75
N SER A 63 5.28 3.12 -3.46
CA SER A 63 5.84 4.38 -3.96
C SER A 63 5.89 4.37 -5.48
N GLU A 64 6.47 3.32 -6.08
CA GLU A 64 6.58 3.16 -7.53
C GLU A 64 5.20 3.13 -8.21
N LEU A 65 4.22 2.44 -7.63
CA LEU A 65 2.84 2.41 -8.13
C LEU A 65 2.16 3.78 -8.06
N SER A 66 2.48 4.58 -7.03
CA SER A 66 1.93 5.93 -6.87
C SER A 66 2.48 6.88 -7.93
N GLU A 67 3.79 6.81 -8.21
CA GLU A 67 4.44 7.57 -9.28
C GLU A 67 3.87 7.20 -10.66
N LEU A 68 3.74 5.90 -10.93
CA LEU A 68 3.18 5.40 -12.19
C LEU A 68 1.73 5.87 -12.39
N ARG A 69 0.93 5.93 -11.32
CA ARG A 69 -0.43 6.48 -11.37
C ARG A 69 -0.44 7.95 -11.75
N GLU A 70 0.49 8.75 -11.24
CA GLU A 70 0.60 10.16 -11.63
C GLU A 70 1.02 10.33 -13.10
N GLU A 71 1.96 9.52 -13.58
CA GLU A 71 2.37 9.50 -14.98
C GLU A 71 1.21 9.17 -15.91
N LEU A 72 0.42 8.15 -15.56
CA LEU A 72 -0.79 7.79 -16.31
C LEU A 72 -1.81 8.92 -16.34
N ASN A 73 -2.00 9.63 -15.22
CA ASN A 73 -2.88 10.80 -15.19
C ASN A 73 -2.36 11.93 -16.10
N ARG A 74 -1.05 12.18 -16.13
CA ARG A 74 -0.44 13.16 -17.04
C ARG A 74 -0.64 12.77 -18.50
N LEU A 75 -0.44 11.49 -18.85
CA LEU A 75 -0.70 10.98 -20.19
C LEU A 75 -2.16 11.14 -20.59
N GLY A 76 -3.10 10.76 -19.71
CA GLY A 76 -4.54 10.94 -19.95
C GLY A 76 -4.92 12.40 -20.19
N ASN A 77 -4.34 13.33 -19.43
CA ASN A 77 -4.56 14.77 -19.61
C ASN A 77 -4.01 15.30 -20.94
N ASN A 78 -2.79 14.89 -21.33
CA ASN A 78 -2.20 15.25 -22.62
C ASN A 78 -3.01 14.69 -23.78
N PHE A 79 -3.48 13.46 -23.65
CA PHE A 79 -4.33 12.82 -24.65
C PHE A 79 -5.68 13.55 -24.79
N ASN A 80 -6.30 13.94 -23.68
CA ASN A 80 -7.56 14.70 -23.70
C ASN A 80 -7.38 16.07 -24.39
N GLN A 81 -6.22 16.72 -24.20
CA GLN A 81 -5.88 17.96 -24.91
C GLN A 81 -5.72 17.73 -26.42
N ALA A 82 -5.01 16.67 -26.83
CA ALA A 82 -4.87 16.30 -28.24
C ALA A 82 -6.24 16.04 -28.88
N THR A 83 -7.14 15.34 -28.18
CA THR A 83 -8.50 15.09 -28.66
C THR A 83 -9.31 16.38 -28.82
N LYS A 84 -9.22 17.32 -27.86
CA LYS A 84 -9.88 18.64 -27.98
C LYS A 84 -9.35 19.43 -29.18
N ARG A 85 -8.05 19.37 -29.45
CA ARG A 85 -7.44 20.01 -30.63
C ARG A 85 -7.92 19.35 -31.93
N LEU A 86 -8.01 18.03 -31.98
CA LEU A 86 -8.51 17.30 -33.14
C LEU A 86 -9.97 17.65 -33.44
N ASN A 87 -10.83 17.67 -32.41
CA ASN A 87 -12.24 18.06 -32.55
C ASN A 87 -12.42 19.53 -32.96
N ALA A 88 -11.46 20.41 -32.67
CA ALA A 88 -11.47 21.78 -33.14
C ALA A 88 -11.14 21.89 -34.65
N VAL A 89 -10.51 20.87 -35.25
CA VAL A 89 -10.12 20.81 -36.68
C VAL A 89 -11.20 20.11 -37.52
N ASN A 90 -12.47 20.20 -37.13
CA ASN A 90 -13.59 19.47 -37.74
C ASN A 90 -14.08 20.04 -39.10
N GLN A 91 -13.17 20.39 -40.02
CA GLN A 91 -13.53 20.95 -41.33
C GLN A 91 -12.93 20.22 -42.55
N ILE A 92 -12.37 19.01 -42.40
CA ILE A 92 -11.74 18.31 -43.53
C ILE A 92 -12.23 16.86 -43.62
N SER A 93 -12.90 16.55 -44.73
CA SER A 93 -13.52 15.25 -45.03
C SER A 93 -12.54 14.08 -45.13
N GLU A 94 -11.29 14.32 -45.53
CA GLU A 94 -10.25 13.29 -45.67
C GLU A 94 -9.85 12.63 -44.34
N PHE A 95 -10.14 13.24 -43.19
CA PHE A 95 -9.72 12.72 -41.89
C PHE A 95 -10.74 11.80 -41.21
N ARG A 96 -11.94 11.58 -41.75
CA ARG A 96 -13.00 10.79 -41.08
C ARG A 96 -12.57 9.37 -40.70
N ASN A 97 -11.85 8.67 -41.58
CA ASN A 97 -11.36 7.32 -41.30
C ASN A 97 -10.26 7.32 -40.24
N TRP A 98 -9.40 8.35 -40.24
CA TRP A 98 -8.35 8.51 -39.25
C TRP A 98 -8.93 8.84 -37.86
N ILE A 99 -9.97 9.67 -37.81
CA ILE A 99 -10.72 10.00 -36.59
C ILE A 99 -11.37 8.74 -36.00
N ALA A 100 -12.00 7.89 -36.83
CA ALA A 100 -12.63 6.66 -36.37
C ALA A 100 -11.61 5.65 -35.79
N SER A 101 -10.48 5.44 -36.46
CA SER A 101 -9.40 4.59 -35.95
C SER A 101 -8.79 5.14 -34.66
N TYR A 102 -8.62 6.47 -34.58
CA TYR A 102 -8.13 7.14 -33.38
C TYR A 102 -9.08 7.01 -32.19
N GLU A 103 -10.40 7.07 -32.40
CA GLU A 103 -11.40 6.82 -31.35
C GLU A 103 -11.39 5.38 -30.83
N ALA A 104 -11.15 4.40 -31.71
CA ALA A 104 -11.02 3.00 -31.31
C ALA A 104 -9.76 2.77 -30.46
N GLU A 105 -8.60 3.27 -30.90
CA GLU A 105 -7.34 3.19 -30.14
C GLU A 105 -7.44 3.93 -28.79
N LYS A 106 -8.10 5.08 -28.76
CA LYS A 106 -8.43 5.82 -27.54
C LYS A 106 -9.17 4.94 -26.54
N THR A 107 -10.25 4.31 -26.98
CA THR A 107 -11.12 3.52 -26.11
C THR A 107 -10.35 2.33 -25.53
N PHE A 108 -9.49 1.71 -26.35
CA PHE A 108 -8.62 0.63 -25.91
C PHE A 108 -7.60 1.10 -24.86
N LEU A 109 -6.91 2.22 -25.11
CA LEU A 109 -5.94 2.82 -24.17
C LEU A 109 -6.58 3.13 -22.82
N PHE A 110 -7.76 3.75 -22.81
CA PHE A 110 -8.48 4.02 -21.56
C PHE A 110 -8.85 2.73 -20.83
N SER A 111 -9.26 1.68 -21.54
CA SER A 111 -9.56 0.39 -20.91
C SER A 111 -8.35 -0.26 -20.23
N ILE A 112 -7.15 -0.09 -20.79
CA ILE A 112 -5.90 -0.58 -20.18
C ILE A 112 -5.56 0.29 -18.95
N LEU A 113 -5.74 1.60 -19.05
CA LEU A 113 -5.46 2.53 -17.96
C LEU A 113 -6.35 2.26 -16.74
N ASP A 114 -7.64 1.97 -16.98
CA ASP A 114 -8.57 1.56 -15.93
C ASP A 114 -8.19 0.22 -15.28
N LYS A 115 -7.71 -0.74 -16.08
CA LYS A 115 -7.20 -2.02 -15.54
C LYS A 115 -5.99 -1.80 -14.64
N ILE A 116 -5.04 -0.96 -15.05
CA ILE A 116 -3.86 -0.64 -14.24
C ILE A 116 -4.28 0.02 -12.93
N LYS A 117 -5.15 1.03 -13.01
CA LYS A 117 -5.68 1.72 -11.83
C LYS A 117 -6.36 0.75 -10.86
N SER A 118 -7.21 -0.15 -11.36
CA SER A 118 -7.87 -1.16 -10.53
C SER A 118 -6.88 -2.13 -9.86
N GLN A 119 -5.80 -2.52 -10.53
CA GLN A 119 -4.77 -3.36 -9.92
C GLN A 119 -3.99 -2.61 -8.84
N THR A 120 -3.65 -1.34 -9.09
CA THR A 120 -3.01 -0.47 -8.10
C THR A 120 -3.86 -0.31 -6.85
N ASP A 121 -5.16 -0.03 -7.01
CA ASP A 121 -6.09 0.12 -5.89
C ASP A 121 -6.21 -1.18 -5.07
N LYS A 122 -6.30 -2.35 -5.73
CA LYS A 122 -6.30 -3.67 -5.06
C LYS A 122 -5.02 -4.00 -4.30
N LEU A 123 -3.88 -3.46 -4.73
CA LEU A 123 -2.61 -3.61 -4.02
C LEU A 123 -2.54 -2.67 -2.82
N ALA A 124 -3.03 -1.44 -2.96
CA ALA A 124 -3.14 -0.50 -1.86
C ALA A 124 -4.10 -0.99 -0.76
N ASP A 125 -5.25 -1.55 -1.13
CA ASP A 125 -6.23 -2.10 -0.18
C ASP A 125 -5.65 -3.28 0.61
N ARG A 126 -4.90 -4.17 -0.05
CA ARG A 126 -4.21 -5.29 0.62
C ARG A 126 -3.09 -4.85 1.55
N TRP A 127 -2.52 -3.66 1.34
CA TRP A 127 -1.49 -3.10 2.19
C TRP A 127 -2.04 -2.41 3.44
N LEU A 128 -3.24 -1.82 3.34
CA LEU A 128 -3.89 -1.12 4.46
C LEU A 128 -4.57 -2.08 5.47
N GLN A 129 -4.66 -3.38 5.16
CA GLN A 129 -5.18 -4.43 6.03
C GLN A 129 -4.10 -5.03 6.93
#